data_AF-A0A2H9NVW8-F1
#
_entry.id   AF-A0A2H9NVW8-F1
#
_cell.length_a   1.000
_cell.length_b   1.000
_cell.length_c   1.000
_cell.angle_alpha   90.00
_cell.angle_beta   90.00
_cell.angle_gamma   90.00
#
_symmetry.space_group_name_H-M   'P 1'
#
loop_
_entity.id
_entity.type
_entity.pdbx_description
1 polymer ?
#
loop_
_entity_poly.entity_id
_entity_poly.type
_entity_poly.pdbx_seq_one_letter_code
_entity_poly.pdbx_strand_id
1 'polypeptide(L)'
;MEFKKVTITLPKPLYDEGMKLVKHGLFSNFSDIVRSGIRSEMKSLEPIADYFFDDTLSAEEIALLQKSYDNEKSGKLMPVDKMRKELNL
;
A
#
# COMPACT_ATOMS: atom_id res chain seq x y z
N MET A 1 -23.39 5.84 -6.05
CA MET A 1 -21.93 5.93 -5.88
C MET A 1 -21.65 7.22 -5.14
N GLU A 2 -20.99 7.15 -3.99
CA GLU A 2 -20.57 8.34 -3.26
C GLU A 2 -19.17 8.75 -3.71
N PHE A 3 -18.96 10.04 -3.94
CA PHE A 3 -17.68 10.61 -4.33
C PHE A 3 -17.20 11.57 -3.25
N LYS A 4 -15.97 11.36 -2.76
CA LYS A 4 -15.29 12.30 -1.85
C LYS A 4 -14.27 13.09 -2.64
N LYS A 5 -14.34 14.42 -2.54
CA LYS A 5 -13.34 15.30 -3.16
C LYS A 5 -12.05 15.22 -2.36
N VAL A 6 -10.94 15.00 -3.06
CA VAL A 6 -9.59 15.00 -2.48
C VAL A 6 -8.78 16.10 -3.17
N THR A 7 -7.97 16.80 -2.39
CA THR A 7 -7.00 17.77 -2.90
C THR A 7 -5.63 17.31 -2.48
N ILE A 8 -4.72 17.19 -3.44
CA ILE A 8 -3.33 16.78 -3.22
C ILE A 8 -2.40 17.85 -3.74
N THR A 9 -1.32 18.08 -3.01
CA THR A 9 -0.21 18.92 -3.45
C THR A 9 0.92 17.99 -3.88
N LEU A 10 1.42 18.19 -5.09
CA LEU A 10 2.53 17.40 -5.62
C LEU A 10 3.51 18.26 -6.42
N PRO A 11 4.78 17.84 -6.54
CA PRO A 11 5.75 18.49 -7.40
C PRO A 11 5.24 18.62 -8.84
N LYS A 12 5.44 19.80 -9.44
CA LYS A 12 5.02 20.08 -10.82
C LYS A 12 5.50 19.04 -11.85
N PRO A 13 6.75 18.52 -11.81
CA PRO A 13 7.19 17.51 -12.77
C PRO A 13 6.34 16.23 -12.75
N LEU A 14 5.92 15.77 -11.55
CA LEU A 14 5.07 14.59 -11.41
C LEU A 14 3.67 14.81 -11.97
N TYR A 15 3.13 16.02 -11.78
CA TYR A 15 1.85 16.39 -12.38
C TYR A 15 1.93 16.36 -13.91
N ASP A 16 3.00 16.94 -14.46
CA ASP A 16 3.23 17.03 -15.90
C ASP A 16 3.38 15.63 -16.52
N GLU A 17 4.10 14.71 -15.86
CA GLU A 17 4.22 13.31 -16.28
C GLU A 17 2.88 12.58 -16.23
N GLY A 18 2.11 12.70 -15.15
CA GLY A 18 0.78 12.11 -15.08
C GLY A 18 -0.16 12.64 -16.17
N MET A 19 -0.09 13.93 -16.47
CA MET A 19 -0.86 14.53 -17.56
C MET A 19 -0.43 14.06 -18.94
N LYS A 20 0.83 13.62 -19.14
CA LYS A 20 1.22 12.95 -20.39
C LYS A 20 0.43 11.65 -20.56
N LEU A 21 0.28 10.85 -19.50
CA LEU A 21 -0.49 9.59 -19.57
C LEU A 21 -1.96 9.83 -19.94
N VAL A 22 -2.56 10.89 -19.39
CA VAL A 22 -3.92 11.33 -19.77
C VAL A 22 -3.97 11.71 -21.25
N LYS A 23 -3.02 12.53 -21.72
CA LYS A 23 -2.97 12.97 -23.13
C LYS A 23 -2.78 11.82 -24.12
N HIS A 24 -2.11 10.75 -23.72
CA HIS A 24 -1.93 9.55 -24.54
C HIS A 24 -3.14 8.60 -24.48
N GLY A 25 -4.20 8.94 -23.74
CA GLY A 25 -5.43 8.15 -23.66
C GLY A 25 -5.35 6.93 -22.75
N LEU A 26 -4.26 6.76 -21.99
CA LEU A 26 -4.13 5.68 -21.00
C LEU A 26 -5.10 5.87 -19.83
N PHE A 27 -5.42 7.11 -19.50
CA PHE A 27 -6.38 7.49 -18.48
C PHE A 27 -7.29 8.60 -19.01
N SER A 28 -8.56 8.59 -18.61
CA SER A 28 -9.53 9.62 -19.07
C SER A 28 -9.28 10.97 -18.41
N ASN A 29 -8.76 10.99 -17.18
CA ASN A 29 -8.42 12.21 -16.45
C ASN A 29 -7.40 11.91 -15.33
N PHE A 30 -6.85 12.96 -14.72
CA PHE A 30 -5.88 12.82 -13.64
C PHE A 30 -6.45 12.12 -12.39
N SER A 31 -7.74 12.32 -12.10
CA SER A 31 -8.39 11.65 -10.96
C SER A 31 -8.46 10.13 -11.14
N ASP A 32 -8.51 9.63 -12.37
CA ASP A 32 -8.43 8.19 -12.67
C ASP A 32 -7.05 7.62 -12.30
N ILE A 33 -5.98 8.38 -12.57
CA ILE A 33 -4.61 8.02 -12.17
C ILE A 33 -4.52 7.92 -10.65
N VAL A 34 -4.99 8.96 -9.94
CA VAL A 34 -4.97 9.00 -8.48
C VAL A 34 -5.78 7.85 -7.88
N ARG A 35 -6.98 7.57 -8.40
CA ARG A 35 -7.81 6.45 -7.95
C ARG A 35 -7.14 5.10 -8.20
N SER A 36 -6.47 4.92 -9.35
CA SER A 36 -5.74 3.70 -9.65
C SER A 36 -4.57 3.49 -8.68
N GLY A 37 -3.80 4.54 -8.41
CA GLY A 37 -2.72 4.52 -7.42
C GLY A 37 -3.22 4.15 -6.03
N ILE A 38 -4.23 4.87 -5.52
CA ILE A 38 -4.84 4.57 -4.20
C ILE A 38 -5.32 3.12 -4.13
N ARG A 39 -5.99 2.63 -5.18
CA ARG A 39 -6.48 1.24 -5.22
C ARG A 39 -5.35 0.22 -5.20
N SER A 40 -4.26 0.49 -5.92
CA SER A 40 -3.10 -0.38 -5.95
C SER A 40 -2.43 -0.46 -4.59
N GLU A 41 -2.26 0.68 -3.92
CA GLU A 41 -1.72 0.75 -2.56
C GLU A 41 -2.65 0.08 -1.55
N MET A 42 -3.97 0.27 -1.67
CA MET A 42 -4.91 -0.43 -0.78
C MET A 42 -4.84 -1.94 -0.96
N LYS A 43 -4.75 -2.45 -2.19
CA LYS A 43 -4.60 -3.88 -2.46
C LYS A 43 -3.27 -4.46 -1.96
N SER A 44 -2.18 -3.70 -2.03
CA SER A 44 -0.90 -4.15 -1.46
C SER A 44 -0.94 -4.18 0.07
N LEU A 45 -1.80 -3.34 0.68
CA LEU A 45 -2.01 -3.27 2.12
C LEU A 45 -3.10 -4.23 2.62
N GLU A 46 -4.01 -4.74 1.77
CA GLU A 46 -5.07 -5.70 2.15
C GLU A 46 -4.59 -6.87 3.03
N PRO A 47 -3.42 -7.50 2.80
CA PRO A 47 -2.92 -8.58 3.67
C PRO A 47 -2.62 -8.13 5.11
N ILE A 48 -2.41 -6.83 5.32
CA ILE A 48 -2.04 -6.21 6.59
C ILE A 48 -3.18 -5.31 7.12
N ALA A 49 -4.17 -4.99 6.29
CA ALA A 49 -5.27 -4.09 6.65
C ALA A 49 -6.11 -4.67 7.79
N ASP A 50 -6.32 -5.99 7.81
CA ASP A 50 -6.98 -6.69 8.92
C ASP A 50 -6.21 -6.56 10.25
N TYR A 51 -4.91 -6.26 10.20
CA TYR A 51 -4.08 -6.01 11.38
C TYR A 51 -4.15 -4.54 11.84
N PHE A 52 -4.22 -3.57 10.92
CA PHE A 52 -4.19 -2.14 11.27
C PHE A 52 -5.51 -1.60 11.87
N PHE A 53 -6.64 -2.29 11.68
CA PHE A 53 -7.92 -1.92 12.28
C PHE A 53 -8.21 -2.60 13.62
N ASP A 54 -7.29 -3.42 14.10
CA ASP A 54 -7.34 -3.97 15.45
C ASP A 54 -6.49 -3.08 16.37
N ASP A 55 -7.13 -2.23 17.17
CA ASP A 55 -6.49 -1.36 18.19
C ASP A 55 -5.74 -2.16 19.29
N THR A 56 -5.56 -3.47 19.10
CA THR A 56 -4.99 -4.43 20.07
C THR A 56 -3.57 -4.86 19.75
N LEU A 57 -3.01 -4.53 18.57
CA LEU A 57 -1.67 -4.96 18.22
C LEU A 57 -0.59 -4.17 18.95
N SER A 58 0.30 -4.90 19.60
CA SER A 58 1.47 -4.34 20.26
C SER A 58 2.52 -3.85 19.24
N ALA A 59 3.37 -2.92 19.65
CA ALA A 59 4.47 -2.41 18.82
C ALA A 59 5.42 -3.53 18.32
N GLU A 60 5.51 -4.64 19.05
CA GLU A 60 6.32 -5.80 18.69
C GLU A 60 5.72 -6.57 17.50
N GLU A 61 4.39 -6.69 17.44
CA GLU A 61 3.70 -7.34 16.33
C GLU A 61 3.77 -6.51 15.05
N ILE A 62 3.70 -5.18 15.16
CA ILE A 62 3.91 -4.25 14.04
C ILE A 62 5.33 -4.39 13.47
N ALA A 63 6.35 -4.48 14.34
CA ALA A 63 7.73 -4.65 13.93
C ALA A 63 7.99 -6.02 13.26
N LEU A 64 7.26 -7.06 13.69
CA LEU A 64 7.33 -8.39 13.07
C LEU A 64 6.75 -8.38 11.65
N LEU A 65 5.61 -7.70 11.45
CA LEU A 65 4.95 -7.57 10.15
C LEU A 65 5.78 -6.73 9.16
N GLN A 66 6.46 -5.68 9.65
CA GLN A 66 7.40 -4.92 8.81
C GLN A 66 8.57 -5.79 8.34
N LYS A 67 9.16 -6.59 9.23
CA LYS A 67 10.23 -7.53 8.86
C LYS A 67 9.75 -8.60 7.88
N SER A 68 8.53 -9.10 8.01
CA SER A 68 8.01 -10.09 7.04
C SER A 68 7.82 -9.47 5.66
N TYR A 69 7.36 -8.21 5.58
CA TYR A 69 7.20 -7.50 4.33
C TYR A 69 8.54 -7.21 3.64
N ASP A 70 9.57 -6.81 4.41
CA ASP A 70 10.92 -6.60 3.88
C ASP A 70 11.55 -7.93 3.40
N ASN A 71 11.26 -9.04 4.08
CA ASN A 71 11.70 -10.37 3.67
C ASN A 71 10.97 -10.86 2.39
N GLU A 72 9.68 -10.55 2.21
CA GLU A 72 8.95 -10.82 0.96
C GLU A 72 9.55 -10.08 -0.23
N LYS A 73 9.92 -8.80 -0.06
CA LYS A 73 10.65 -8.05 -1.10
C LYS A 73 12.01 -8.66 -1.45
N SER A 74 12.63 -9.39 -0.52
CA SER A 74 13.90 -10.09 -0.73
C SER A 74 13.75 -11.49 -1.35
N GLY A 75 12.52 -11.99 -1.55
CA GLY A 75 12.25 -13.30 -2.13
C GLY A 75 12.45 -14.49 -1.18
N LYS A 76 12.68 -14.26 0.12
CA LYS A 76 12.77 -15.32 1.14
C LYS A 76 11.46 -15.41 1.91
N LEU A 77 10.53 -16.20 1.40
CA LEU A 77 9.26 -16.50 2.09
C LEU A 77 9.50 -17.48 3.25
N MET A 78 9.30 -17.02 4.48
CA MET A 78 9.01 -17.91 5.62
C MET A 78 7.60 -17.63 6.12
N PRO A 79 6.73 -18.65 6.25
CA PRO A 79 5.39 -18.48 6.82
C PRO A 79 5.43 -17.88 8.22
N VAL A 80 4.48 -17.00 8.53
CA VAL A 80 4.36 -16.30 9.84
C VAL A 80 4.31 -17.29 11.01
N ASP A 81 3.69 -18.46 10.81
CA ASP A 81 3.62 -19.53 11.81
C ASP A 81 5.00 -20.11 12.20
N LYS A 82 5.95 -20.11 11.25
CA LYS A 82 7.33 -20.53 11.54
C LYS A 82 8.08 -19.45 12.32
N MET A 83 7.85 -18.16 12.03
CA MET A 83 8.49 -17.06 12.75
C MET A 83 8.03 -16.95 14.20
N ARG A 84 6.74 -17.16 14.49
CA ARG A 84 6.22 -17.23 15.86
C ARG A 84 6.91 -18.34 16.67
N LYS A 85 7.09 -19.50 16.05
CA LYS A 85 7.72 -20.67 16.66
C LYS A 85 9.23 -20.50 16.90
N GLU A 86 9.94 -19.76 16.05
CA GLU A 86 11.37 -19.45 16.25
C GLU A 86 11.61 -18.38 17.33
N LEU A 87 10.62 -17.52 17.58
CA LEU A 87 10.70 -16.44 18.57
C LEU A 87 10.14 -16.81 19.95
N ASN A 88 9.73 -18.07 20.17
CA ASN A 88 9.11 -18.55 21.43
C ASN A 88 7.90 -17.69 21.89
N LEU A 89 7.08 -17.25 20.93
CA LEU A 89 5.78 -16.62 21.16
C LEU A 89 4.66 -17.65 20.99
#